data_AF-A0A3S9E3B2-F1
#
_entry.id   AF-A0A3S9E3B2-F1
#
_cell.length_a   1.000
_cell.length_b   1.000
_cell.length_c   1.000
_cell.angle_alpha   90.00
_cell.angle_beta   90.00
_cell.angle_gamma   90.00
#
_symmetry.space_group_name_H-M   'P 1'
#
loop_
_entity.id
_entity.type
_entity.pdbx_description
1 polymer ?
#
loop_
_entity_poly.entity_id
_entity_poly.type
_entity_poly.pdbx_seq_one_letter_code
_entity_poly.pdbx_strand_id
1 'polypeptide(L)' 'MTVIWDDLTEDEQTALKRMNRGPYPSLSKALAERLVFLGLAEERPGGTGINRVGRELVIATLLGARRG' A
#
# COMPACT_ATOMS: atom_id res chain seq x y z
N MET A 1 11.27 10.33 -4.61
CA MET A 1 11.71 9.86 -3.28
C MET A 1 11.36 8.40 -3.16
N THR A 2 12.24 7.59 -2.57
CA THR A 2 11.94 6.19 -2.25
C THR A 2 11.27 6.16 -0.88
N VAL A 3 10.03 5.68 -0.80
CA VAL A 3 9.29 5.52 0.46
C VAL A 3 9.69 4.19 1.10
N ILE A 4 10.10 4.21 2.36
CA ILE A 4 10.34 2.99 3.14
C ILE A 4 9.15 2.68 4.06
N TRP A 5 9.07 1.46 4.58
CA TRP A 5 7.92 1.01 5.36
C TRP A 5 7.66 1.88 6.60
N ASP A 6 8.72 2.29 7.27
CA ASP A 6 8.65 3.06 8.52
C ASP A 6 8.29 4.54 8.29
N ASP A 7 8.30 5.02 7.04
CA ASP A 7 7.80 6.36 6.69
C ASP A 7 6.26 6.40 6.64
N LEU A 8 5.61 5.24 6.57
CA LEU A 8 4.17 5.12 6.42
C LEU A 8 3.47 5.14 7.78
N THR A 9 2.36 5.85 7.83
CA THR A 9 1.41 5.78 8.94
C THR A 9 0.80 4.38 9.06
N GLU A 10 0.27 4.04 10.23
CA GLU A 10 -0.39 2.74 10.46
C GLU A 10 -1.56 2.49 9.50
N ASP A 11 -2.31 3.53 9.15
CA ASP A 11 -3.43 3.45 8.21
C ASP A 11 -2.93 3.13 6.79
N GLU A 12 -1.88 3.80 6.31
CA GLU A 12 -1.27 3.53 5.01
C GLU A 12 -0.70 2.10 4.94
N GLN A 13 0.00 1.68 5.99
CA GLN A 13 0.50 0.31 6.12
C GLN A 13 -0.62 -0.73 6.08
N THR A 14 -1.70 -0.49 6.83
CA THR A 14 -2.87 -1.37 6.89
C THR A 14 -3.57 -1.46 5.54
N ALA A 15 -3.75 -0.32 4.87
CA ALA A 15 -4.34 -0.27 3.54
C ALA A 15 -3.52 -1.06 2.51
N LEU A 16 -2.20 -0.87 2.46
CA LEU A 16 -1.32 -1.61 1.55
C LEU A 16 -1.37 -3.13 1.82
N LYS A 17 -1.32 -3.55 3.09
CA LYS A 17 -1.48 -4.96 3.46
C LYS A 17 -2.84 -5.52 3.02
N ARG A 18 -3.92 -4.74 3.13
CA ARG A 18 -5.27 -5.16 2.72
C ARG A 18 -5.37 -5.25 1.20
N MET A 19 -4.92 -4.22 0.48
CA MET A 19 -4.94 -4.17 -0.98
C MET A 19 -4.07 -5.25 -1.62
N ASN A 20 -2.98 -5.65 -0.97
CA ASN A 20 -2.16 -6.78 -1.43
C ASN A 20 -2.91 -8.12 -1.41
N ARG A 21 -3.94 -8.26 -0.56
CA ARG A 21 -4.78 -9.47 -0.46
C ARG A 21 -5.96 -9.47 -1.43
N GLY A 22 -6.29 -8.34 -2.04
CA GLY A 22 -7.43 -8.20 -2.94
C GLY A 22 -8.07 -6.80 -2.87
N PRO A 23 -9.25 -6.62 -3.51
CA PRO A 23 -9.97 -5.35 -3.49
C PRO A 23 -10.21 -4.82 -2.07
N TYR A 24 -10.17 -3.50 -1.91
CA TYR A 24 -10.44 -2.83 -0.62
C TYR A 24 -11.59 -1.82 -0.74
N PRO A 25 -12.86 -2.27 -0.68
CA PRO A 25 -14.02 -1.40 -0.91
C PRO A 25 -14.18 -0.26 0.10
N SER A 26 -13.68 -0.43 1.33
CA SER A 26 -13.74 0.59 2.38
C SER A 26 -12.50 1.48 2.46
N LEU A 27 -11.64 1.46 1.43
CA LEU A 27 -10.54 2.41 1.32
C LEU A 27 -11.11 3.84 1.21
N SER A 28 -10.75 4.71 2.16
CA SER A 28 -11.19 6.10 2.11
C SER A 28 -10.54 6.84 0.94
N LYS A 29 -11.24 7.84 0.39
CA LYS A 29 -10.72 8.66 -0.71
C LYS A 29 -9.39 9.33 -0.36
N ALA A 30 -9.28 9.90 0.84
CA ALA A 30 -8.04 10.55 1.29
C ALA A 30 -6.86 9.57 1.35
N LEU A 31 -7.08 8.34 1.82
CA LEU A 31 -6.04 7.32 1.89
C LEU A 31 -5.66 6.80 0.50
N ALA A 32 -6.64 6.67 -0.40
CA ALA A 32 -6.40 6.32 -1.80
C ALA A 32 -5.52 7.38 -2.50
N GLU A 33 -5.90 8.65 -2.42
CA GLU A 33 -5.15 9.78 -3.00
C GLU A 33 -3.73 9.85 -2.43
N ARG A 34 -3.59 9.64 -1.11
CA ARG A 34 -2.29 9.62 -0.43
C ARG A 34 -1.40 8.49 -0.95
N LEU A 35 -1.91 7.27 -1.07
CA LEU A 35 -1.13 6.12 -1.57
C LEU A 35 -0.75 6.27 -3.06
N VAL A 36 -1.61 6.91 -3.86
CA VAL A 36 -1.30 7.27 -5.25
C VAL A 36 -0.20 8.33 -5.31
N PHE A 37 -0.30 9.37 -4.46
CA PHE A 37 0.72 10.41 -4.35
C PHE A 37 2.09 9.84 -3.94
N LEU A 38 2.10 8.86 -3.03
CA LEU A 38 3.32 8.15 -2.61
C LEU A 38 3.86 7.18 -3.69
N GLY A 39 3.14 6.97 -4.79
CA GLY A 39 3.52 6.05 -5.86
C GLY A 39 3.39 4.58 -5.49
N LEU A 40 2.61 4.23 -4.45
CA LEU A 40 2.42 2.85 -3.97
C LEU A 40 1.09 2.25 -4.46
N ALA A 41 0.18 3.09 -4.94
CA ALA A 41 -1.08 2.71 -5.57
C ALA A 41 -1.28 3.45 -6.89
N GLU A 42 -2.28 3.02 -7.65
CA GLU A 42 -2.69 3.67 -8.90
C GLU A 42 -4.21 3.62 -9.05
N GLU A 43 -4.77 4.62 -9.73
CA GLU A 43 -6.18 4.62 -10.10
C GLU A 43 -6.43 3.62 -11.24
N ARG A 44 -7.56 2.90 -11.15
CA ARG A 44 -7.99 1.93 -12.17
C ARG A 44 -9.50 2.08 -12.39
N PRO A 45 -10.05 1.56 -13.50
CA PRO A 45 -11.50 1.60 -13.74
C PRO A 45 -12.36 1.00 -12.62
N GLY A 46 -11.81 0.02 -11.87
CA GLY A 46 -12.47 -0.63 -10.73
C GLY A 46 -12.16 -0.01 -9.36
N GLY A 47 -11.53 1.16 -9.31
CA GLY A 47 -11.07 1.83 -8.09
C GLY A 47 -9.55 1.71 -7.87
N THR A 48 -9.06 2.40 -6.84
CA THR A 48 -7.63 2.45 -6.52
C THR A 48 -7.09 1.08 -6.13
N GLY A 49 -6.00 0.67 -6.77
CA GLY A 49 -5.34 -0.61 -6.56
C GLY A 49 -3.87 -0.46 -6.20
N ILE A 50 -3.33 -1.41 -5.44
CA ILE A 50 -1.89 -1.43 -5.13
C ILE A 50 -1.10 -1.77 -6.39
N ASN A 51 -0.08 -0.96 -6.69
CA ASN A 51 0.77 -1.16 -7.86
C ASN A 51 1.94 -2.11 -7.54
N ARG A 52 2.85 -2.30 -8.49
CA ARG A 52 4.01 -3.18 -8.31
C ARG A 52 4.91 -2.72 -7.16
N VAL A 53 5.23 -1.42 -7.09
CA VAL A 53 6.12 -0.84 -6.07
C VAL A 53 5.53 -1.03 -4.67
N GLY A 54 4.24 -0.74 -4.50
CA GLY A 54 3.54 -0.97 -3.23
C GLY A 54 3.55 -2.44 -2.80
N ARG A 55 3.35 -3.38 -3.74
CA ARG A 55 3.40 -4.83 -3.46
C ARG A 55 4.78 -5.27 -3.02
N GLU A 56 5.82 -4.84 -3.72
CA GLU A 56 7.21 -5.16 -3.38
C GLU A 56 7.56 -4.66 -1.98
N LEU A 57 7.15 -3.43 -1.64
CA LEU A 57 7.32 -2.87 -0.29
C LEU A 57 6.62 -3.73 0.79
N VAL A 58 5.36 -4.09 0.60
CA VAL A 58 4.62 -4.96 1.54
C VAL A 58 5.30 -6.32 1.71
N ILE A 59 5.72 -6.95 0.61
CA ILE A 59 6.36 -8.27 0.64
C ILE A 59 7.69 -8.19 1.38
N ALA A 60 8.52 -7.18 1.09
CA ALA A 60 9.81 -6.99 1.77
C ALA A 60 9.62 -6.89 3.29
N THR A 61 8.65 -6.09 3.74
CA THR A 61 8.32 -5.95 5.17
C THR A 61 7.85 -7.27 5.78
N LEU A 62 6.91 -7.98 5.15
CA LEU A 62 6.38 -9.24 5.69
C LEU A 62 7.46 -10.34 5.77
N LEU A 63 8.38 -10.39 4.80
CA LEU A 63 9.50 -11.32 4.81
C LEU A 63 10.60 -10.92 5.82
N GLY A 64 10.78 -9.63 6.07
CA GLY A 64 11.66 -9.11 7.11
C GLY A 64 11.17 -9.51 8.49
N ALA A 65 9.88 -9.28 8.78
CA ALA A 65 9.25 -9.64 10.05
C ALA A 65 9.26 -11.15 10.37
N ARG A 66 9.42 -12.02 9.35
CA ARG A 66 9.54 -13.47 9.57
C ARG A 66 10.96 -13.91 9.96
N ARG A 67 11.97 -13.06 9.75
CA ARG A 67 13.40 -13.38 9.96
C ARG A 67 13.97 -12.80 11.25
N GLY A 68 13.26 -11.88 11.91
CA GLY A 68 13.57 -11.36 13.24
C GLY A 68 12.72 -12.01 14.30
#